data_AF-A0A2W0B5X4-F1
#
_entry.id   AF-A0A2W0B5X4-F1
#
_cell.length_a   1.000
_cell.length_b   1.000
_cell.length_c   1.000
_cell.angle_alpha   90.00
_cell.angle_beta   90.00
_cell.angle_gamma   90.00
#
_symmetry.space_group_name_H-M   'P 1'
#
loop_
_entity.id
_entity.type
_entity.pdbx_description
1 polymer ?
#
loop_
_entity_poly.entity_id
_entity_poly.type
_entity_poly.pdbx_seq_one_letter_code
_entity_poly.pdbx_strand_id
1 'polypeptide(L)'
;MSTNPLRREGGYWKPVLDYEHWEEEAPEANNKTAVATEPATPVAEPQVRHDLCEHCGAEFVVNSPFCRMCGRAREGAARRNKSRWDFLDFYQLRRRLGLSVAAMICFIIGVICLGAGVTTGFIYSASTLVDWQAIQIWRGEWLIAAGVAFVCGILLNSRKITHL
;
A
#
# COMPACT_ATOMS: atom_id res chain seq x y z
N MET A 1 -3.62 -25.78 -9.60
CA MET A 1 -2.24 -25.63 -10.11
C MET A 1 -2.29 -25.87 -11.61
N SER A 2 -2.29 -24.80 -12.41
CA SER A 2 -2.28 -24.89 -13.88
C SER A 2 -0.82 -25.03 -14.33
N THR A 3 -0.43 -26.23 -14.75
CA THR A 3 0.88 -26.48 -15.36
C THR A 3 0.73 -26.32 -16.87
N ASN A 4 0.77 -25.08 -17.35
CA ASN A 4 0.68 -24.82 -18.79
C ASN A 4 2.00 -25.26 -19.47
N PRO A 5 1.99 -26.23 -20.40
CA PRO A 5 3.22 -26.73 -21.01
C PRO A 5 3.83 -25.68 -21.95
N LEU A 6 5.08 -25.30 -21.72
CA LEU A 6 5.83 -24.39 -22.57
C LEU A 6 6.45 -25.15 -23.76
N ARG A 7 6.10 -24.77 -25.00
CA ARG A 7 6.72 -25.31 -26.22
C ARG A 7 7.83 -24.35 -26.68
N ARG A 8 8.99 -24.91 -27.03
CA ARG A 8 10.15 -24.12 -27.50
C ARG A 8 10.11 -23.97 -29.01
N GLU A 9 9.90 -22.74 -29.47
CA GLU A 9 10.02 -22.39 -30.89
C GLU A 9 11.19 -21.40 -31.03
N GLY A 10 12.31 -21.87 -31.57
CA GLY A 10 13.53 -21.08 -31.69
C GLY A 10 14.18 -20.69 -30.35
N GLY A 11 14.53 -19.40 -30.21
CA GLY A 11 15.35 -18.87 -29.12
C GLY A 11 14.59 -18.30 -27.90
N TYR A 12 13.26 -18.35 -27.88
CA TYR A 12 12.45 -17.86 -26.76
C TYR A 12 11.28 -18.80 -26.45
N TRP A 13 10.77 -18.76 -25.22
CA TRP A 13 9.66 -19.60 -24.76
C TRP A 13 8.33 -18.89 -25.00
N LYS A 14 7.40 -19.53 -25.70
CA LYS A 14 6.02 -19.08 -25.85
C LYS A 14 5.09 -19.98 -25.02
N PRO A 15 4.13 -19.40 -24.27
CA PRO A 15 3.01 -20.15 -23.73
C PRO A 15 2.21 -20.77 -24.88
N VAL A 16 1.84 -22.05 -24.77
CA VAL A 16 0.87 -22.66 -25.68
C VAL A 16 -0.49 -22.09 -25.30
N LEU A 17 -0.86 -21.00 -25.97
CA LEU A 17 -2.22 -20.46 -25.92
C LEU A 17 -2.98 -21.18 -27.03
N ASP A 18 -3.64 -22.30 -26.68
CA ASP A 18 -4.68 -22.89 -27.51
C ASP A 18 -5.87 -21.92 -27.52
N TYR A 19 -5.85 -20.98 -28.47
CA TYR A 19 -6.97 -20.06 -28.72
C TYR A 19 -8.02 -20.67 -29.66
N GLU A 20 -7.81 -21.89 -30.19
CA GLU A 20 -8.68 -22.50 -31.21
C GLU A 20 -9.86 -23.33 -30.66
N HIS A 21 -10.16 -23.28 -29.36
CA HIS A 21 -11.24 -24.10 -28.75
C HIS A 21 -12.33 -23.30 -28.03
N TRP A 22 -12.60 -22.08 -28.48
CA TRP A 22 -13.87 -21.44 -28.13
C TRP A 22 -14.93 -21.93 -29.10
N GLU A 23 -15.60 -23.03 -28.76
CA GLU A 23 -16.85 -23.41 -29.42
C GLU A 23 -17.88 -22.31 -29.17
N GLU A 24 -18.32 -21.65 -30.24
CA GLU A 24 -19.50 -20.78 -30.22
C GLU A 24 -20.73 -21.66 -30.07
N GLU A 25 -21.21 -21.84 -28.84
CA GLU A 25 -22.53 -22.40 -28.56
C GLU A 25 -23.60 -21.43 -29.11
N ALA A 26 -23.99 -21.63 -30.37
CA ALA A 26 -25.18 -21.03 -30.94
C ALA A 26 -26.42 -21.78 -30.42
N PRO A 27 -27.36 -21.14 -29.72
CA PRO A 27 -28.66 -21.75 -29.48
C PRO A 27 -29.48 -21.69 -30.78
N GLU A 28 -29.73 -22.87 -31.36
CA GLU A 28 -30.81 -23.08 -32.33
C GLU A 28 -32.14 -22.62 -31.72
N ALA A 29 -32.69 -21.52 -32.23
CA ALA A 29 -34.05 -21.10 -31.95
C ALA A 29 -34.82 -20.96 -33.27
N ASN A 30 -35.34 -22.11 -33.70
CA ASN A 30 -36.41 -22.29 -34.66
C ASN A 30 -37.62 -21.38 -34.31
N ASN A 31 -37.93 -20.47 -35.24
CA ASN A 31 -39.25 -19.88 -35.53
C ASN A 31 -40.37 -20.05 -34.48
N LYS A 32 -40.67 -18.96 -33.76
CA LYS A 32 -42.06 -18.52 -33.58
C LYS A 32 -42.16 -17.03 -33.27
N THR A 33 -42.88 -16.34 -34.15
CA THR A 33 -43.34 -14.96 -34.07
C THR A 33 -44.01 -14.63 -32.73
N ALA A 34 -43.59 -13.56 -32.08
CA ALA A 34 -44.47 -12.69 -31.28
C ALA A 34 -43.86 -11.29 -31.19
N VAL A 35 -44.64 -10.34 -31.69
CA VAL A 35 -44.48 -8.89 -31.66
C VAL A 35 -44.37 -8.39 -30.22
N ALA A 36 -43.38 -7.54 -29.94
CA ALA A 36 -43.47 -6.47 -28.94
C ALA A 36 -42.38 -5.42 -29.20
N THR A 37 -42.82 -4.28 -29.75
CA THR A 37 -42.10 -3.02 -29.84
C THR A 37 -41.99 -2.40 -28.45
N GLU A 38 -40.79 -2.00 -27.99
CA GLU A 38 -40.54 -0.87 -27.05
C GLU A 38 -39.01 -0.64 -26.83
N PRO A 39 -38.57 0.54 -26.37
CA PRO A 39 -37.83 1.49 -27.21
C PRO A 39 -36.32 1.55 -26.95
N ALA A 40 -35.60 2.10 -27.94
CA ALA A 40 -34.18 2.38 -27.92
C ALA A 40 -33.78 3.29 -26.74
N THR A 41 -33.12 2.72 -25.75
CA THR A 41 -32.22 3.46 -24.85
C THR A 41 -30.98 3.86 -25.65
N PRO A 42 -30.61 5.16 -25.70
CA PRO A 42 -29.34 5.53 -26.29
C PRO A 42 -28.24 4.97 -25.39
N VAL A 43 -27.55 3.94 -25.88
CA VAL A 43 -26.28 3.48 -25.32
C VAL A 43 -25.37 4.70 -25.35
N ALA A 44 -25.18 5.32 -24.19
CA ALA A 44 -24.17 6.33 -24.00
C ALA A 44 -22.84 5.68 -24.36
N GLU A 45 -22.31 6.10 -25.51
CA GLU A 45 -20.97 5.81 -25.99
C GLU A 45 -20.01 5.89 -24.79
N PRO A 46 -19.27 4.81 -24.45
CA PRO A 46 -18.26 4.91 -23.42
C PRO A 46 -17.31 5.99 -23.90
N GLN A 47 -17.28 7.12 -23.19
CA GLN A 47 -16.36 8.21 -23.45
C GLN A 47 -14.96 7.65 -23.25
N VAL A 48 -14.40 7.05 -24.30
CA VAL A 48 -12.97 6.75 -24.42
C VAL A 48 -12.32 8.11 -24.50
N ARG A 49 -12.14 8.74 -23.34
CA ARG A 49 -11.24 9.87 -23.20
C ARG A 49 -9.87 9.29 -23.49
N HIS A 50 -9.43 9.42 -24.74
CA HIS A 50 -8.03 9.27 -25.11
C HIS A 50 -7.29 10.41 -24.42
N ASP A 51 -6.99 10.19 -23.15
CA ASP A 51 -6.17 11.08 -22.37
C ASP A 51 -4.77 11.02 -22.99
N LEU A 52 -4.41 12.08 -23.70
CA LEU A 52 -3.12 12.24 -24.34
C LEU A 52 -2.19 12.99 -23.39
N CYS A 53 -0.90 12.71 -23.47
CA CYS A 53 0.09 13.47 -22.71
C CYS A 53 0.30 14.85 -23.34
N GLU A 54 0.08 15.93 -22.58
CA GLU A 54 0.27 17.31 -23.06
C GLU A 54 1.71 17.63 -23.51
N HIS A 55 2.69 16.85 -23.04
CA HIS A 55 4.09 17.08 -23.35
C HIS A 55 4.56 16.38 -24.63
N CYS A 56 4.06 15.17 -24.93
CA CYS A 56 4.56 14.37 -26.05
C CYS A 56 3.47 13.83 -26.97
N GLY A 57 2.20 14.11 -26.69
CA GLY A 57 1.06 13.67 -27.49
C GLY A 57 0.80 12.16 -27.48
N ALA A 58 1.57 11.37 -26.72
CA ALA A 58 1.34 9.93 -26.61
C ALA A 58 0.07 9.64 -25.80
N GLU A 59 -0.71 8.67 -26.23
CA GLU A 59 -1.83 8.17 -25.43
C GLU A 59 -1.31 7.55 -24.13
N PHE A 60 -1.98 7.87 -23.02
CA PHE A 60 -1.72 7.17 -21.77
C PHE A 60 -2.32 5.76 -21.86
N VAL A 61 -1.58 4.78 -21.36
CA VAL A 61 -2.14 3.43 -21.16
C VAL A 61 -3.24 3.54 -20.10
N VAL A 62 -4.32 2.78 -20.27
CA VAL A 62 -5.45 2.77 -19.34
C VAL A 62 -4.95 2.62 -17.89
N ASN A 63 -5.29 3.59 -17.04
CA ASN A 63 -4.88 3.68 -15.63
C ASN A 63 -3.38 3.83 -15.33
N SER A 64 -2.51 4.15 -16.30
CA SER A 64 -1.09 4.41 -16.00
C SER A 64 -0.90 5.84 -15.46
N PRO A 65 -0.25 6.04 -14.28
CA PRO A 65 -0.05 7.36 -13.69
C PRO A 65 1.04 8.20 -14.41
N PHE A 66 1.88 7.55 -15.22
CA PHE A 66 2.99 8.19 -15.95
C PHE A 66 2.92 7.86 -17.44
N CYS A 67 3.38 8.79 -18.27
CA CYS A 67 3.45 8.59 -19.72
C CYS A 67 4.61 7.64 -20.04
N ARG A 68 4.36 6.62 -20.86
CA ARG A 68 5.38 5.65 -21.26
C ARG A 68 6.44 6.22 -22.19
N MET A 69 6.12 7.28 -22.94
CA MET A 69 7.05 7.89 -23.90
C MET A 69 7.96 8.94 -23.26
N CYS A 70 7.42 9.82 -22.40
CA CYS A 70 8.20 10.92 -21.82
C CYS A 70 8.41 10.84 -20.31
N GLY A 71 7.82 9.86 -19.62
CA GLY A 71 7.93 9.67 -18.17
C GLY A 71 7.16 10.68 -17.31
N ARG A 72 6.49 11.66 -17.93
CA ARG A 72 5.76 12.71 -17.19
C ARG A 72 4.51 12.14 -16.51
N ALA A 73 4.26 12.56 -15.27
CA ALA A 73 3.04 12.19 -14.56
C ALA A 73 1.82 12.80 -15.26
N ARG A 74 0.70 12.07 -15.26
CA ARG A 74 -0.59 12.61 -15.72
C ARG A 74 -1.04 13.72 -14.77
N GLU A 75 -1.63 14.78 -15.32
CA GLU A 75 -2.25 15.83 -14.50
C GLU A 75 -3.34 15.21 -13.61
N GLY A 76 -3.24 15.43 -12.30
CA GLY A 76 -4.08 14.75 -11.30
C GLY A 76 -3.46 13.51 -10.65
N ALA A 77 -2.49 12.82 -11.28
CA ALA A 77 -1.76 11.71 -10.64
C ALA A 77 -0.83 12.19 -9.50
N ALA A 78 -0.47 13.48 -9.50
CA ALA A 78 0.31 14.12 -8.46
C ALA A 78 -0.50 14.45 -7.19
N ARG A 79 -1.85 14.41 -7.23
CA ARG A 79 -2.68 14.44 -6.01
C ARG A 79 -2.76 13.05 -5.38
N ARG A 80 -1.60 12.46 -5.09
CA ARG A 80 -1.56 11.41 -4.06
C ARG A 80 -1.90 12.12 -2.76
N ASN A 81 -3.11 11.88 -2.27
CA ASN A 81 -3.53 12.27 -0.94
C ASN A 81 -2.48 11.68 0.00
N LYS A 82 -1.55 12.50 0.51
CA LYS A 82 -0.45 12.00 1.35
C LYS A 82 -1.11 11.35 2.54
N SER A 83 -1.16 10.02 2.51
CA SER A 83 -1.80 9.29 3.58
C SER A 83 -0.99 9.60 4.85
N ARG A 84 -1.64 9.70 6.01
CA ARG A 84 -0.89 9.83 7.27
C ARG A 84 0.10 8.67 7.45
N TRP A 85 -0.08 7.56 6.74
CA TRP A 85 0.80 6.41 6.71
C TRP A 85 2.02 6.57 5.80
N ASP A 86 2.03 7.53 4.84
CA ASP A 86 3.21 7.85 4.02
C ASP A 86 4.34 8.44 4.87
N PHE A 87 4.02 9.08 6.00
CA PHE A 87 5.01 9.55 6.97
C PHE A 87 5.67 8.38 7.71
N LEU A 88 4.91 7.31 7.95
CA LEU A 88 5.39 6.06 8.55
C LEU A 88 5.98 5.11 7.51
N ASP A 89 6.33 5.59 6.31
CA ASP A 89 7.08 4.79 5.35
C ASP A 89 8.45 4.45 5.93
N PHE A 90 8.51 3.30 6.60
CA PHE A 90 9.65 2.80 7.34
C PHE A 90 10.91 2.74 6.48
N TYR A 91 10.74 2.58 5.16
CA TYR A 91 11.85 2.57 4.21
C TYR A 91 12.48 3.96 4.04
N GLN A 92 11.64 4.99 3.87
CA GLN A 92 12.09 6.38 3.80
C GLN A 92 12.65 6.86 5.13
N LEU A 93 12.04 6.47 6.26
CA LEU A 93 12.49 6.85 7.60
C LEU A 93 13.86 6.23 7.93
N ARG A 94 14.05 4.95 7.59
CA ARG A 94 15.35 4.27 7.70
C ARG A 94 16.42 4.93 6.83
N ARG A 95 16.06 5.32 5.60
CA ARG A 95 16.98 5.96 4.66
C ARG A 95 17.34 7.39 5.06
N ARG A 96 16.40 8.12 5.68
CA ARG A 96 16.58 9.51 6.16
C ARG A 96 17.39 9.58 7.46
N LEU A 97 17.17 8.65 8.39
CA LEU A 97 17.90 8.64 9.67
C LEU A 97 19.17 7.76 9.64
N GLY A 98 19.42 7.01 8.55
CA GLY A 98 20.55 6.09 8.47
C GLY A 98 20.48 4.96 9.50
N LEU A 99 19.28 4.66 9.99
CA LEU A 99 19.11 3.90 11.23
C LEU A 99 19.33 2.40 11.04
N SER A 100 20.06 1.78 11.98
CA SER A 100 20.22 0.32 12.02
C SER A 100 18.89 -0.39 12.31
N VAL A 101 18.70 -1.62 11.79
CA VAL A 101 17.50 -2.44 12.08
C VAL A 101 17.30 -2.62 13.58
N ALA A 102 18.40 -2.79 14.33
CA ALA A 102 18.38 -2.90 15.79
C ALA A 102 17.86 -1.63 16.47
N ALA A 103 18.31 -0.45 16.02
CA ALA A 103 17.79 0.82 16.53
C ALA A 103 16.28 0.95 16.25
N MET A 104 15.83 0.50 15.08
CA MET A 104 14.41 0.55 14.70
C MET A 104 13.53 -0.28 15.65
N ILE A 105 13.99 -1.47 16.03
CA ILE A 105 13.29 -2.34 16.99
C ILE A 105 13.19 -1.64 18.35
N CYS A 106 14.29 -1.03 18.83
CA CYS A 106 14.28 -0.29 20.09
C CYS A 106 13.30 0.89 20.07
N PHE A 107 13.21 1.64 18.96
CA PHE A 107 12.24 2.73 18.82
C PHE A 107 10.79 2.23 18.83
N ILE A 108 10.47 1.12 18.16
CA ILE A 108 9.13 0.53 18.23
C ILE A 108 8.78 0.13 19.66
N ILE A 109 9.69 -0.54 20.36
CA ILE A 109 9.49 -0.94 21.75
C ILE A 109 9.26 0.30 22.62
N GLY A 110 10.04 1.37 22.43
CA GLY A 110 9.86 2.62 23.16
C GLY A 110 8.50 3.28 22.92
N VAL A 111 8.00 3.28 21.67
CA VAL A 111 6.66 3.80 21.33
C VAL A 111 5.55 2.95 21.97
N ILE A 112 5.70 1.62 21.99
CA ILE A 112 4.75 0.72 22.66
C ILE A 112 4.72 1.01 24.17
N CYS A 113 5.88 1.18 24.81
CA CYS A 113 5.97 1.55 26.23
C CYS A 113 5.33 2.91 26.52
N LEU A 114 5.54 3.92 25.66
CA LEU A 114 4.85 5.21 25.78
C LEU A 114 3.33 5.02 25.70
N GLY A 115 2.86 4.22 24.72
CA GLY A 115 1.45 3.89 24.57
C GLY A 115 0.87 3.23 25.82
N ALA A 116 1.59 2.28 26.44
CA ALA A 116 1.21 1.67 27.70
C ALA A 116 1.12 2.72 28.83
N GLY A 117 2.14 3.55 29.02
CA GLY A 117 2.13 4.62 30.03
C GLY A 117 0.96 5.61 29.87
N VAL A 118 0.62 5.96 28.63
CA VAL A 118 -0.54 6.82 28.32
C VAL A 118 -1.85 6.08 28.56
N THR A 119 -1.95 4.81 28.19
CA THR A 119 -3.18 4.01 28.34
C THR A 119 -3.55 3.80 29.82
N THR A 120 -2.55 3.55 30.66
CA THR A 120 -2.73 3.49 32.12
C THR A 120 -3.10 4.85 32.72
N GLY A 121 -2.74 5.92 32.01
CA GLY A 121 -3.31 7.28 32.06
C GLY A 121 -4.83 7.33 32.14
N PHE A 122 -5.44 6.70 31.14
CA PHE A 122 -6.86 6.81 30.85
C PHE A 122 -7.71 5.76 31.57
N ILE A 123 -7.19 4.57 31.80
CA ILE A 123 -7.95 3.45 32.39
C ILE A 123 -8.10 3.59 33.91
N TYR A 124 -7.05 4.01 34.61
CA TYR A 124 -7.04 4.05 36.06
C TYR A 124 -7.26 5.47 36.59
N SER A 125 -8.41 5.70 37.20
CA SER A 125 -8.73 6.92 37.94
C SER A 125 -8.53 6.70 39.43
N ALA A 126 -7.87 7.63 40.11
CA ALA A 126 -7.55 7.49 41.53
C ALA A 126 -8.77 7.78 42.42
N SER A 127 -9.14 6.82 43.27
CA SER A 127 -10.14 6.96 44.35
C SER A 127 -9.54 7.38 45.68
N THR A 128 -8.28 7.03 45.94
CA THR A 128 -7.56 7.33 47.17
C THR A 128 -6.15 7.86 46.89
N LEU A 129 -5.52 8.51 47.88
CA LEU A 129 -4.13 9.00 47.76
C LEU A 129 -3.13 7.85 47.53
N VAL A 130 -3.41 6.66 48.07
CA VAL A 130 -2.56 5.46 47.89
C VAL A 130 -2.71 4.91 46.48
N ASP A 131 -3.93 4.86 45.94
CA ASP A 131 -4.18 4.47 44.55
C ASP A 131 -3.47 5.43 43.58
N TRP A 132 -3.49 6.72 43.89
CA TRP A 132 -2.80 7.73 43.08
C TRP A 132 -1.29 7.48 43.03
N GLN A 133 -0.64 7.20 44.17
CA GLN A 133 0.80 6.89 44.20
C GLN A 133 1.12 5.63 43.40
N ALA A 134 0.32 4.58 43.54
CA ALA A 134 0.51 3.33 42.81
C ALA A 134 0.42 3.52 41.29
N ILE A 135 -0.56 4.29 40.82
CA ILE A 135 -0.75 4.60 39.39
C ILE A 135 0.46 5.37 38.84
N GLN A 136 1.04 6.30 39.61
CA GLN A 136 2.21 7.07 39.17
C GLN A 136 3.47 6.22 39.07
N ILE A 137 3.72 5.32 40.03
CA ILE A 137 4.86 4.39 39.97
C ILE A 137 4.75 3.49 38.75
N TRP A 138 3.55 2.95 38.50
CA TRP A 138 3.33 2.06 37.37
C TRP A 138 3.52 2.79 36.03
N ARG A 139 3.09 4.05 35.92
CA ARG A 139 3.39 4.92 34.77
C ARG A 139 4.89 5.19 34.64
N GLY A 140 5.57 5.42 35.76
CA GLY A 140 7.01 5.66 35.81
C GLY A 140 7.81 4.50 35.21
N GLU A 141 7.44 3.26 35.50
CA GLU A 141 8.10 2.07 34.93
C GLU A 141 8.03 2.05 33.39
N TRP A 142 6.86 2.31 32.82
CA TRP A 142 6.68 2.37 31.37
C TRP A 142 7.48 3.52 30.73
N LEU A 143 7.52 4.68 31.38
CA LEU A 143 8.27 5.85 30.88
C LEU A 143 9.79 5.64 30.96
N ILE A 144 10.28 5.03 32.03
CA ILE A 144 11.70 4.68 32.18
C ILE A 144 12.08 3.64 31.13
N ALA A 145 11.26 2.60 30.93
CA ALA A 145 11.49 1.59 29.91
C ALA A 145 11.55 2.22 28.50
N ALA A 146 10.64 3.15 28.18
CA ALA A 146 10.68 3.90 26.93
C ALA A 146 11.96 4.74 26.79
N GLY A 147 12.35 5.46 27.85
CA GLY A 147 13.58 6.25 27.87
C GLY A 147 14.82 5.40 27.61
N VAL A 148 14.96 4.28 28.30
CA VAL A 148 16.07 3.33 28.11
C VAL A 148 16.06 2.77 26.68
N ALA A 149 14.90 2.38 26.16
CA ALA A 149 14.78 1.87 24.79
C ALA A 149 15.22 2.90 23.74
N PHE A 150 14.84 4.17 23.89
CA PHE A 150 15.28 5.23 22.98
C PHE A 150 16.78 5.50 23.08
N VAL A 151 17.34 5.56 24.30
CA VAL A 151 18.78 5.75 24.50
C VAL A 151 19.56 4.58 23.89
N CYS A 152 19.14 3.33 24.12
CA CYS A 152 19.73 2.16 23.47
C CYS A 152 19.65 2.25 21.94
N GLY A 153 18.50 2.66 21.39
CA GLY A 153 18.33 2.87 19.95
C GLY A 153 19.30 3.90 19.37
N ILE A 154 19.51 5.02 20.07
CA ILE A 154 20.45 6.08 19.67
C ILE A 154 21.89 5.58 19.75
N LEU A 155 22.27 4.90 20.85
CA LEU A 155 23.63 4.37 21.04
C LEU A 155 23.97 3.25 20.03
N LEU A 156 23.00 2.40 19.69
CA LEU A 156 23.18 1.37 18.66
C LEU A 156 23.32 1.99 17.27
N ASN A 157 22.70 3.13 17.04
CA ASN A 157 22.86 3.86 15.79
C ASN A 157 24.24 4.52 15.68
N SER A 158 24.69 5.21 16.75
CA SER A 158 25.98 5.89 16.75
C SER A 158 27.15 4.91 16.60
N ARG A 159 27.10 3.74 17.24
CA ARG A 159 28.14 2.70 17.09
C ARG A 159 28.27 2.17 15.67
N LYS A 160 27.17 2.05 14.92
CA LYS A 160 27.25 1.60 13.51
C LYS A 160 27.96 2.61 12.61
N ILE A 161 27.82 3.90 12.91
CA ILE A 161 28.43 4.98 12.10
C ILE A 161 29.95 4.99 12.30
N THR A 162 30.46 4.63 13.48
CA THR A 162 31.90 4.65 13.78
C THR A 162 32.68 3.44 13.22
N HIS A 163 32.00 2.38 12.80
CA HIS A 163 32.62 1.17 12.25
C HIS A 163 32.61 1.11 10.71
N LEU A 164 32.22 2.22 10.04
CA LEU A 164 32.26 2.40 8.58
C LEU A 164 33.30 3.48 8.24
#